data_AF-A0A382E5S8-F1
#
_entry.id   AF-A0A382E5S8-F1
#
_cell.length_a   1.000
_cell.length_b   1.000
_cell.length_c   1.000
_cell.angle_alpha   90.00
_cell.angle_beta   90.00
_cell.angle_gamma   90.00
#
_symmetry.space_group_name_H-M   'P 1'
#
loop_
_entity.id
_entity.type
_entity.pdbx_description
1 polymer ?
#
loop_
_entity_poly.entity_id
_entity_poly.type
_entity_poly.pdbx_seq_one_letter_code
_entity_poly.pdbx_strand_id
1 'polypeptide(L)'
;MDIIKKMKGIFKTKDKAEDVASEYTEKDPKRKALIEEKAKATKQGKPWVAVLDTQINKDNIKNGFFELDWNNEFIEQLIDSGYKGEKPEQIVDAWFKDIARNILKDQGQDPNTGMGYININRMDDDKSEVS
;
A
#
# COMPACT_ATOMS: atom_id res chain seq x y z
N MET A 1 -25.58 -40.11 -1.90
CA MET A 1 -24.81 -39.32 -0.93
C MET A 1 -24.00 -38.28 -1.72
N ASP A 2 -24.65 -37.39 -2.47
CA ASP A 2 -23.96 -36.70 -3.59
C ASP A 2 -24.24 -35.21 -3.73
N ILE A 3 -24.93 -34.60 -2.77
CA ILE A 3 -25.22 -33.16 -2.79
C ILE A 3 -24.26 -32.39 -1.87
N ILE A 4 -23.88 -33.02 -0.74
CA ILE A 4 -22.96 -32.45 0.26
C ILE A 4 -21.52 -32.31 -0.29
N LYS A 5 -21.11 -33.16 -1.24
CA LYS A 5 -19.78 -33.11 -1.85
C LYS A 5 -19.65 -31.98 -2.89
N LYS A 6 -20.76 -31.54 -3.50
CA LYS A 6 -20.79 -30.50 -4.54
C LYS A 6 -20.74 -29.08 -3.96
N MET A 7 -21.27 -28.87 -2.75
CA MET A 7 -21.18 -27.58 -2.05
C MET A 7 -19.80 -27.28 -1.45
N LYS A 8 -18.98 -28.30 -1.14
CA LYS A 8 -17.60 -28.10 -0.68
C LYS A 8 -16.64 -27.56 -1.76
N GLY A 9 -17.03 -27.62 -3.04
CA GLY A 9 -16.23 -27.10 -4.15
C GLY A 9 -16.43 -25.61 -4.45
N ILE A 10 -17.42 -24.95 -3.82
CA ILE A 10 -17.82 -23.57 -4.16
C ILE A 10 -17.28 -22.54 -3.14
N PHE A 11 -16.80 -22.99 -1.98
CA PHE A 11 -16.21 -22.13 -0.94
C PHE A 11 -14.67 -22.15 -0.95
N LYS A 12 -14.05 -22.28 -2.13
CA LYS A 12 -12.59 -22.31 -2.30
C LYS A 12 -12.09 -21.15 -3.18
N THR A 13 -12.64 -19.96 -2.95
CA THR A 13 -12.28 -18.70 -3.62
C THR A 13 -12.03 -17.56 -2.63
N LYS A 14 -11.65 -17.90 -1.40
CA LYS A 14 -10.93 -17.00 -0.51
C LYS A 14 -9.55 -17.63 -0.27
N ASP A 15 -8.55 -16.80 -0.05
CA ASP A 15 -7.20 -17.20 0.39
C ASP A 15 -6.25 -17.61 -0.76
N LYS A 16 -5.94 -16.63 -1.62
CA LYS A 16 -4.71 -16.60 -2.44
C LYS A 16 -4.04 -15.22 -2.48
N ALA A 17 -4.42 -14.33 -1.56
CA ALA A 17 -3.75 -13.03 -1.35
C ALA A 17 -2.87 -13.02 -0.08
N GLU A 18 -2.95 -14.04 0.76
CA GLU A 18 -2.30 -14.07 2.08
C GLU A 18 -0.91 -14.75 2.08
N ASP A 19 -0.48 -15.36 0.98
CA ASP A 19 0.76 -16.18 0.93
C ASP A 19 1.95 -15.49 0.24
N VAL A 20 2.03 -14.15 0.33
CA VAL A 20 3.23 -13.36 -0.04
C VAL A 20 3.64 -12.35 1.04
N ALA A 21 3.07 -12.46 2.24
CA ALA A 21 3.62 -11.83 3.44
C ALA A 21 4.85 -12.63 3.87
N SER A 22 5.90 -12.63 3.05
CA SER A 22 7.18 -13.23 3.44
C SER A 22 7.69 -12.57 4.72
N GLU A 23 8.46 -13.32 5.50
CA GLU A 23 9.10 -12.87 6.74
C GLU A 23 9.90 -11.57 6.53
N TYR A 24 9.28 -10.41 6.76
CA TYR A 24 9.90 -9.10 6.64
C TYR A 24 10.19 -8.56 8.04
N THR A 25 11.40 -8.85 8.53
CA THR A 25 11.83 -8.45 9.87
C THR A 25 12.51 -7.07 9.83
N GLU A 26 12.40 -6.32 10.93
CA GLU A 26 13.12 -5.07 11.28
C GLU A 26 14.65 -5.07 11.01
N LYS A 27 15.22 -6.23 10.66
CA LYS A 27 16.66 -6.43 10.44
C LYS A 27 17.12 -6.07 9.03
N ASP A 28 16.22 -5.71 8.11
CA ASP A 28 16.61 -5.24 6.78
C ASP A 28 17.33 -3.86 6.87
N PRO A 29 18.61 -3.76 6.45
CA PRO A 29 19.34 -2.48 6.46
C PRO A 29 18.65 -1.37 5.65
N LYS A 30 17.87 -1.71 4.60
CA LYS A 30 17.09 -0.75 3.83
C LYS A 30 15.99 -0.13 4.69
N ARG A 31 15.25 -0.93 5.46
CA ARG A 31 14.20 -0.44 6.37
C ARG A 31 14.77 0.45 7.46
N LYS A 32 15.92 0.08 8.04
CA LYS A 32 16.59 0.92 9.05
C LYS A 32 16.91 2.32 8.52
N ALA A 33 17.48 2.40 7.32
CA ALA A 33 17.77 3.68 6.68
C ALA A 33 16.49 4.51 6.47
N LEU A 34 15.41 3.90 5.98
CA LEU A 34 14.14 4.59 5.78
C LEU A 34 13.51 5.08 7.10
N ILE A 35 13.61 4.30 8.18
CA ILE A 35 13.15 4.70 9.53
C ILE A 35 13.95 5.91 10.03
N GLU A 36 15.28 5.90 9.87
CA GLU A 36 16.14 7.01 10.26
C GLU A 36 15.84 8.28 9.43
N GLU A 37 15.62 8.12 8.13
CA GLU A 37 15.22 9.21 7.23
C GLU A 37 13.88 9.83 7.63
N LYS A 38 12.85 9.00 7.86
CA LYS A 38 11.54 9.44 8.35
C LYS A 38 11.67 10.19 9.66
N ALA A 39 12.38 9.62 10.64
CA ALA A 39 12.58 10.25 11.94
C ALA A 39 13.31 11.60 11.82
N LYS A 40 14.30 11.71 10.93
CA LYS A 40 14.99 12.96 10.66
C LYS A 40 14.08 13.99 10.00
N ALA A 41 13.25 13.59 9.04
CA ALA A 41 12.31 14.48 8.36
C ALA A 41 11.26 15.03 9.34
N THR A 42 10.67 14.16 10.16
CA THR A 42 9.72 14.54 11.21
C THR A 42 10.36 15.47 12.25
N LYS A 43 11.60 15.21 12.70
CA LYS A 43 12.33 16.15 13.57
C LYS A 43 12.55 17.53 12.93
N GLN A 44 12.53 17.61 11.60
CA GLN A 44 12.68 18.85 10.84
C GLN A 44 11.34 19.46 10.42
N GLY A 45 10.20 18.84 10.75
CA GLY A 45 8.88 19.27 10.29
C GLY A 45 8.73 19.23 8.77
N LYS A 46 9.41 18.28 8.12
CA LYS A 46 9.39 18.13 6.65
C LYS A 46 8.52 16.94 6.26
N PRO A 47 7.71 17.07 5.20
CA PRO A 47 6.94 15.97 4.66
C PRO A 47 7.87 14.87 4.14
N TRP A 48 7.55 13.61 4.45
CA TRP A 48 8.31 12.44 4.02
C TRP A 48 7.37 11.30 3.65
N VAL A 49 7.67 10.63 2.53
CA VAL A 49 7.00 9.43 2.05
C VAL A 49 8.02 8.56 1.30
N ALA A 50 7.95 7.24 1.46
CA ALA A 50 8.80 6.30 0.74
C ALA A 50 8.09 4.98 0.42
N VAL A 51 8.55 4.31 -0.63
CA VAL A 51 8.18 2.92 -0.95
C VAL A 51 9.07 1.99 -0.12
N LEU A 52 8.48 1.28 0.83
CA LEU A 52 9.17 0.28 1.64
C LEU A 52 9.51 -0.95 0.79
N ASP A 53 8.49 -1.47 0.10
CA ASP A 53 8.57 -2.69 -0.69
C ASP A 53 7.66 -2.63 -1.93
N THR A 54 8.00 -3.45 -2.93
CA THR A 54 7.19 -3.63 -4.15
C THR A 54 7.05 -5.11 -4.41
N GLN A 55 5.81 -5.59 -4.30
CA GLN A 55 5.50 -6.99 -4.52
C GLN A 55 4.82 -7.17 -5.87
N ILE A 56 5.24 -8.20 -6.60
CA ILE A 56 4.66 -8.55 -7.89
C ILE A 56 3.80 -9.80 -7.67
N ASN A 57 2.58 -9.80 -8.22
CA ASN A 57 1.79 -11.03 -8.29
C ASN A 57 2.44 -11.97 -9.31
N LYS A 58 2.97 -13.11 -8.84
CA LYS A 58 3.68 -14.08 -9.69
C LYS A 58 2.80 -14.67 -10.79
N ASP A 59 1.50 -14.80 -10.55
CA ASP A 59 0.53 -15.34 -11.51
C ASP A 59 0.08 -14.28 -12.54
N ASN A 60 0.18 -12.99 -12.20
CA ASN A 60 -0.08 -11.88 -13.11
C ASN A 60 0.86 -10.71 -12.81
N ILE A 61 2.00 -10.67 -13.51
CA ILE A 61 3.05 -9.66 -13.29
C ILE A 61 2.60 -8.22 -13.58
N LYS A 62 1.46 -8.03 -14.25
CA LYS A 62 0.85 -6.69 -14.44
C LYS A 62 0.20 -6.17 -13.17
N ASN A 63 -0.03 -7.06 -12.20
CA ASN A 63 -0.59 -6.73 -10.90
C ASN A 63 0.55 -6.79 -9.88
N GLY A 64 0.71 -5.71 -9.13
CA GLY A 64 1.64 -5.62 -8.01
C GLY A 64 1.08 -4.71 -6.93
N PHE A 65 1.74 -4.71 -5.78
CA PHE A 65 1.40 -3.91 -4.62
C PHE A 65 2.62 -3.11 -4.19
N PHE A 66 2.42 -1.83 -3.89
CA PHE A 66 3.42 -1.00 -3.23
C PHE A 66 3.08 -0.92 -1.75
N GLU A 67 4.07 -1.15 -0.90
CA GLU A 67 4.00 -0.81 0.52
C GLU A 67 4.62 0.57 0.70
N LEU A 68 3.85 1.51 1.25
CA LEU A 68 4.26 2.89 1.45
C LEU A 68 4.29 3.20 2.95
N ASP A 69 5.23 4.05 3.35
CA ASP A 69 5.23 4.69 4.66
C ASP A 69 5.41 6.20 4.52
N TRP A 70 4.90 6.95 5.48
CA TRP A 70 4.89 8.41 5.49
C TRP A 70 4.87 8.97 6.90
N ASN A 71 5.14 10.27 7.04
CA ASN A 71 4.95 11.00 8.29
C ASN A 71 3.71 11.92 8.28
N ASN A 72 3.38 12.51 9.43
CA ASN A 72 2.18 13.34 9.57
C ASN A 72 2.25 14.60 8.71
N GLU A 73 3.43 15.20 8.58
CA GLU A 73 3.67 16.40 7.79
C GLU A 73 3.35 16.17 6.31
N PHE A 74 3.58 14.96 5.80
CA PHE A 74 3.16 14.59 4.45
C PHE A 74 1.64 14.54 4.31
N ILE A 75 0.92 13.98 5.29
CA ILE A 75 -0.54 13.93 5.27
C ILE A 75 -1.14 15.33 5.34
N GLU A 76 -0.61 16.19 6.21
CA GLU A 76 -1.02 17.60 6.31
C GLU A 76 -0.85 18.31 4.96
N GLN A 77 0.30 18.12 4.30
CA GLN A 77 0.53 18.70 2.97
C GLN A 77 -0.47 18.20 1.91
N LEU A 78 -0.85 16.92 1.96
CA LEU A 78 -1.86 16.38 1.05
C LEU A 78 -3.24 17.00 1.32
N ILE A 79 -3.62 17.15 2.59
CA ILE A 79 -4.89 17.79 2.97
C ILE A 79 -4.93 19.24 2.48
N ASP A 80 -3.86 19.99 2.71
CA ASP A 80 -3.71 21.38 2.25
C ASP A 80 -3.76 21.49 0.72
N SER A 81 -3.30 20.44 0.01
CA SER A 81 -3.38 20.33 -1.44
C SER A 81 -4.76 19.90 -1.96
N GLY A 82 -5.72 19.62 -1.07
CA GLY A 82 -7.11 19.31 -1.41
C GLY A 82 -7.47 17.82 -1.38
N TYR A 83 -6.56 16.93 -0.97
CA TYR A 83 -6.87 15.52 -0.76
C TYR A 83 -7.75 15.34 0.49
N LYS A 84 -8.69 14.39 0.43
CA LYS A 84 -9.67 14.15 1.49
C LYS A 84 -9.83 12.66 1.77
N GLY A 85 -10.04 12.33 3.03
CA GLY A 85 -10.30 10.98 3.52
C GLY A 85 -10.57 11.01 5.01
N GLU A 86 -11.26 9.99 5.52
CA GLU A 86 -11.49 9.80 6.95
C GLU A 86 -10.22 9.29 7.65
N LYS A 87 -9.35 8.62 6.88
CA LYS A 87 -8.09 8.06 7.37
C LYS A 87 -6.91 8.48 6.49
N PRO A 88 -5.69 8.62 7.05
CA PRO A 88 -4.48 8.93 6.28
C PRO A 88 -4.27 8.02 5.08
N GLU A 89 -4.57 6.73 5.20
CA GLU A 89 -4.39 5.75 4.13
C GLU A 89 -5.25 6.08 2.91
N GLN A 90 -6.48 6.59 3.11
CA GLN A 90 -7.36 7.00 2.02
C GLN A 90 -6.82 8.24 1.30
N ILE A 91 -6.20 9.16 2.04
CA ILE A 91 -5.59 10.39 1.51
C ILE A 91 -4.37 10.02 0.65
N VAL A 92 -3.50 9.15 1.16
CA VAL A 92 -2.31 8.66 0.43
C VAL A 92 -2.69 7.82 -0.79
N ASP A 93 -3.71 6.95 -0.67
CA ASP A 93 -4.24 6.17 -1.80
C ASP A 93 -4.71 7.09 -2.94
N ALA A 94 -5.48 8.13 -2.61
CA ALA A 94 -5.97 9.08 -3.60
C ALA A 94 -4.83 9.81 -4.31
N TRP A 95 -3.85 10.31 -3.55
CA TRP A 95 -2.64 10.94 -4.09
C TRP A 95 -1.84 10.01 -5.00
N PHE A 96 -1.61 8.77 -4.57
CA PHE A 96 -0.83 7.82 -5.35
C PHE A 96 -1.54 7.43 -6.65
N LYS A 97 -2.86 7.24 -6.62
CA LYS A 97 -3.66 7.01 -7.83
C LYS A 97 -3.57 8.17 -8.81
N ASP A 98 -3.54 9.41 -8.33
CA ASP A 98 -3.37 10.57 -9.20
C ASP A 98 -1.99 10.61 -9.85
N ILE A 99 -0.92 10.26 -9.13
CA ILE A 99 0.42 10.11 -9.73
C ILE A 99 0.39 9.08 -10.85
N ALA A 100 -0.19 7.89 -10.60
CA ALA A 100 -0.26 6.83 -11.59
C ALA A 100 -1.05 7.26 -12.85
N ARG A 101 -2.20 7.93 -12.66
CA ARG A 101 -3.01 8.47 -13.76
C ARG A 101 -2.25 9.52 -14.58
N ASN A 102 -1.50 10.40 -13.91
CA ASN A 102 -0.72 11.43 -14.59
C ASN A 102 0.38 10.81 -15.46
N ILE A 103 1.09 9.79 -14.94
CA ILE A 103 2.10 9.05 -15.72
C ILE A 103 1.48 8.39 -16.95
N LEU A 104 0.30 7.75 -16.81
CA LEU A 104 -0.40 7.13 -17.94
C LEU A 104 -0.80 8.18 -18.99
N LYS A 105 -1.35 9.30 -18.55
CA LYS A 105 -1.75 10.41 -19.43
C LYS A 105 -0.55 10.96 -20.21
N ASP A 106 0.59 11.16 -19.54
CA ASP A 106 1.82 11.66 -20.17
C ASP A 106 2.38 10.68 -21.21
N GLN A 107 2.15 9.37 -21.02
CA GLN A 107 2.50 8.32 -21.99
C GLN A 107 1.45 8.10 -23.09
N GLY A 108 0.38 8.92 -23.13
CA GLY A 108 -0.72 8.76 -24.07
C GLY A 108 -1.56 7.50 -23.86
N GLN A 109 -1.49 6.91 -22.66
CA GLN A 109 -2.28 5.74 -22.27
C GLN A 109 -3.62 6.18 -21.64
N ASP A 110 -4.61 5.29 -21.62
CA ASP A 110 -5.89 5.54 -20.95
C ASP A 110 -5.71 5.54 -19.41
N PRO A 111 -5.92 6.68 -18.72
CA PRO A 111 -5.77 6.76 -17.27
C PRO A 111 -6.87 6.01 -16.49
N ASN A 112 -7.90 5.50 -17.17
CA ASN A 112 -8.99 4.73 -16.57
C ASN A 112 -8.79 3.22 -16.68
N THR A 113 -7.66 2.76 -17.25
CA THR A 113 -7.30 1.34 -17.22
C THR A 113 -7.15 0.87 -15.76
N GLY A 114 -7.52 -0.39 -15.49
CA GLY A 114 -7.41 -0.98 -14.15
C GLY A 114 -6.00 -0.82 -13.58
N MET A 115 -5.86 0.05 -12.59
CA MET A 115 -4.62 0.21 -11.84
C MET A 115 -4.49 -0.94 -10.83
N GLY A 116 -3.27 -1.46 -10.65
CA GLY A 116 -2.97 -2.45 -9.61
C GLY A 116 -3.46 -2.01 -8.23
N TYR A 117 -3.62 -2.97 -7.32
CA TYR A 117 -4.07 -2.69 -5.96
C TYR A 117 -2.89 -2.23 -5.10
N ILE A 118 -3.10 -1.23 -4.24
CA ILE A 118 -2.09 -0.78 -3.28
C ILE A 118 -2.50 -1.34 -1.92
N ASN A 119 -1.63 -2.13 -1.30
CA ASN A 119 -1.82 -2.54 0.10
C ASN A 119 -1.12 -1.51 0.97
N ILE A 120 -1.93 -0.73 1.68
CA ILE A 120 -1.45 0.33 2.53
C ILE A 120 -1.40 -0.21 3.96
N ASN A 121 -0.22 -0.65 4.39
CA ASN A 121 0.03 -1.02 5.78
C ASN A 121 0.71 0.16 6.48
N ARG A 122 -0.04 0.83 7.35
CA ARG A 122 0.55 1.80 8.27
C ARG A 122 1.32 1.03 9.34
N MET A 123 2.62 1.29 9.41
CA MET A 123 3.46 0.80 10.50
C MET A 123 3.27 1.73 11.70
N ASP A 124 2.08 1.70 12.31
CA ASP A 124 1.89 2.35 13.61
C ASP A 124 2.49 1.47 14.71
N ASP A 125 3.33 2.12 15.50
CA ASP A 125 3.98 1.64 16.71
C ASP A 125 3.05 0.80 17.62
N ASP A 126 3.42 -0.47 17.81
CA ASP A 126 3.17 -1.29 19.02
C ASP A 126 1.73 -1.45 19.55
N LYS A 127 0.66 -1.24 18.76
CA LYS A 127 -0.73 -1.54 19.20
C LYS A 127 -1.66 -2.03 18.09
N SER A 128 -1.42 -3.24 17.60
CA SER A 128 -2.46 -4.02 16.92
C SER A 128 -3.38 -4.67 17.98
N GLU A 129 -4.39 -3.93 18.48
CA GLU A 129 -5.55 -4.57 19.08
C GLU A 129 -6.45 -5.09 17.96
N VAL A 130 -6.38 -6.41 17.79
CA VAL A 130 -7.36 -7.21 17.03
C VAL A 130 -8.77 -6.91 17.53
N SER A 131 -9.70 -6.69 16.60
CA SER A 131 -11.14 -6.76 16.85
C SER A 131 -11.81 -7.66 15.83
#